data_AF-A0A6S7H9D9-F1
#
_entry.id   AF-A0A6S7H9D9-F1
#
_cell.length_a   1.000
_cell.length_b   1.000
_cell.length_c   1.000
_cell.angle_alpha   90.00
_cell.angle_beta   90.00
_cell.angle_gamma   90.00
#
_symmetry.space_group_name_H-M   'P 1'
#
loop_
_entity.id
_entity.type
_entity.pdbx_description
1 polymer ?
#
loop_
_entity_poly.entity_id
_entity_poly.type
_entity_poly.pdbx_seq_one_letter_code
_entity_poly.pdbx_strand_id
1 'polypeptide(L)'
;MANFEPFGTGGDAENPRRFANLEASDLDELLEAAHSKRTKYSTAFAVSVYKEWALQRNINKELHEQSEEELDQNLRVFYAEVRNKTGENYGKSTLLGLRSGIERHLNYPPHNRGIKFSKNPAFMKSNMILDAKIKNLKQLGKQNTKHKPAITTPDLQKLRVHPVISASTPLGLLRNVWFHTTLYWCRRGREGQRNLTPSSFTFAVDENSRQYATMTHD
;
A
#
# COMPACT_ATOMS: atom_id res chain seq x y z
N MET A 1 -69.65 -18.52 19.92
CA MET A 1 -68.28 -18.02 20.24
C MET A 1 -67.32 -19.19 20.13
N ALA A 2 -66.50 -19.20 19.08
CA ALA A 2 -65.15 -19.75 19.04
C ALA A 2 -64.63 -19.51 17.61
N ASN A 3 -63.83 -18.46 17.45
CA ASN A 3 -63.13 -18.15 16.21
C ASN A 3 -62.04 -19.19 16.00
N PHE A 4 -61.98 -19.79 14.81
CA PHE A 4 -60.86 -20.62 14.40
C PHE A 4 -60.00 -19.77 13.46
N GLU A 5 -58.93 -19.19 13.99
CA GLU A 5 -57.90 -18.56 13.15
C GLU A 5 -57.03 -19.66 12.52
N PRO A 6 -56.76 -19.61 11.20
CA PRO A 6 -55.74 -20.46 10.62
C PRO A 6 -54.36 -19.92 11.01
N PHE A 7 -53.55 -20.83 11.53
CA PHE A 7 -52.16 -20.65 11.90
C PHE A 7 -51.38 -19.85 10.85
N GLY A 8 -50.67 -18.83 11.34
CA GLY A 8 -49.77 -17.99 10.56
C GLY A 8 -48.79 -18.85 9.77
N THR A 9 -48.61 -18.47 8.50
CA THR A 9 -47.52 -18.93 7.65
C THR A 9 -46.21 -18.74 8.39
N GLY A 10 -45.59 -19.87 8.75
CA GLY A 10 -44.24 -19.90 9.30
C GLY A 10 -43.33 -19.11 8.38
N GLY A 11 -42.58 -18.17 8.97
CA GLY A 11 -41.56 -17.42 8.25
C GLY A 11 -40.61 -18.39 7.57
N ASP A 12 -40.46 -18.22 6.26
CA ASP A 12 -39.47 -18.93 5.47
C ASP A 12 -38.10 -18.67 6.10
N ALA A 13 -37.57 -19.67 6.80
CA ALA A 13 -36.17 -19.69 7.17
C ALA A 13 -35.37 -19.76 5.87
N GLU A 14 -34.80 -18.63 5.43
CA GLU A 14 -33.90 -18.59 4.29
C GLU A 14 -32.78 -19.61 4.50
N ASN A 15 -32.88 -20.71 3.77
CA ASN A 15 -31.88 -21.77 3.74
C ASN A 15 -30.55 -21.14 3.29
N PRO A 16 -29.43 -21.26 4.04
CA PRO A 16 -28.19 -20.59 3.68
C PRO A 16 -27.73 -21.07 2.30
N ARG A 17 -27.85 -20.18 1.31
CA ARG A 17 -27.41 -20.46 -0.06
C ARG A 17 -25.88 -20.48 -0.09
N ARG A 18 -25.31 -21.51 -0.72
CA ARG A 18 -23.87 -21.64 -0.94
C ARG A 18 -23.28 -20.45 -1.72
N PHE A 19 -24.07 -19.82 -2.58
CA PHE A 19 -23.65 -18.72 -3.44
C PHE A 19 -24.47 -17.47 -3.14
N ALA A 20 -23.78 -16.37 -2.85
CA ALA A 20 -24.40 -15.05 -2.72
C ALA A 20 -24.71 -14.46 -4.11
N ASN A 21 -25.83 -13.76 -4.22
CA ASN A 21 -26.14 -12.94 -5.39
C ASN A 21 -25.59 -11.54 -5.12
N LEU A 22 -24.48 -11.19 -5.77
CA LEU A 22 -23.85 -9.88 -5.66
C LEU A 22 -24.17 -9.05 -6.89
N GLU A 23 -24.56 -7.81 -6.67
CA GLU A 23 -24.77 -6.82 -7.72
C GLU A 23 -23.43 -6.19 -8.13
N ALA A 24 -23.40 -5.47 -9.25
CA ALA A 24 -22.19 -4.80 -9.73
C ALA A 24 -21.58 -3.85 -8.69
N SER A 25 -22.41 -3.16 -7.90
CA SER A 25 -21.97 -2.30 -6.80
C SER A 25 -21.24 -3.07 -5.71
N ASP A 26 -21.70 -4.29 -5.38
CA ASP A 26 -21.05 -5.12 -4.36
C ASP A 26 -19.67 -5.59 -4.84
N LEU A 27 -19.54 -5.88 -6.14
CA LEU A 27 -18.26 -6.22 -6.76
C LEU A 27 -17.29 -5.03 -6.73
N ASP A 28 -17.78 -3.83 -7.02
CA ASP A 28 -16.99 -2.59 -6.94
C ASP A 28 -16.55 -2.29 -5.50
N GLU A 29 -17.43 -2.49 -4.52
CA GLU A 29 -17.11 -2.35 -3.10
C GLU A 29 -16.04 -3.35 -2.65
N LEU A 30 -16.10 -4.59 -3.12
CA LEU A 30 -15.06 -5.60 -2.85
C LEU A 30 -13.71 -5.18 -3.43
N LEU A 31 -13.69 -4.67 -4.67
CA LEU A 31 -12.47 -4.15 -5.30
C LEU A 31 -11.91 -2.95 -4.52
N GLU A 32 -12.78 -2.04 -4.09
CA GLU A 32 -12.40 -0.89 -3.28
C GLU A 32 -11.90 -1.28 -1.88
N ALA A 33 -12.50 -2.28 -1.25
CA ALA A 33 -12.09 -2.78 0.07
C ALA A 33 -10.72 -3.48 0.03
N ALA A 34 -10.34 -4.08 -1.10
CA ALA A 34 -9.04 -4.72 -1.29
C ALA A 34 -7.87 -3.71 -1.23
N HIS A 35 -8.12 -2.42 -1.45
CA HIS A 35 -7.10 -1.39 -1.39
C HIS A 35 -6.88 -0.84 0.03
N SER A 36 -5.65 -0.93 0.51
CA SER A 36 -5.26 -0.29 1.78
C SER A 36 -5.55 1.22 1.75
N LYS A 37 -5.83 1.81 2.92
CA LYS A 37 -6.02 3.27 3.05
C LYS A 37 -4.87 4.08 2.45
N ARG A 38 -3.64 3.58 2.59
CA ARG A 38 -2.43 4.20 2.02
C ARG A 38 -2.43 4.12 0.48
N THR A 39 -2.87 3.01 -0.07
CA THR A 39 -3.02 2.79 -1.52
C THR A 39 -4.01 3.81 -2.10
N LYS A 40 -5.19 3.97 -1.48
CA LYS A 40 -6.20 4.98 -1.89
C LYS A 40 -5.63 6.40 -1.85
N TYR A 41 -4.95 6.76 -0.75
CA TYR A 41 -4.28 8.07 -0.63
C TYR A 41 -3.24 8.29 -1.74
N SER A 42 -2.41 7.28 -2.04
CA SER A 42 -1.40 7.40 -3.10
C SER A 42 -2.01 7.60 -4.49
N THR A 43 -3.14 6.95 -4.78
CA THR A 43 -3.92 7.14 -6.02
C THR A 43 -4.44 8.57 -6.10
N ALA A 44 -5.16 9.02 -5.07
CA ALA A 44 -5.73 10.37 -5.03
C ALA A 44 -4.66 11.45 -5.15
N PHE A 45 -3.51 11.27 -4.48
CA PHE A 45 -2.36 12.14 -4.61
C PHE A 45 -1.87 12.20 -6.07
N ALA A 46 -1.65 11.05 -6.71
CA ALA A 46 -1.16 11.01 -8.09
C ALA A 46 -2.11 11.71 -9.08
N VAL A 47 -3.42 11.46 -8.93
CA VAL A 47 -4.46 12.10 -9.75
C VAL A 47 -4.48 13.60 -9.50
N SER A 48 -4.42 14.06 -8.25
CA SER A 48 -4.40 15.48 -7.92
C SER A 48 -3.21 16.22 -8.54
N VAL A 49 -2.02 15.63 -8.47
CA VAL A 49 -0.80 16.20 -9.05
C VAL A 49 -0.90 16.28 -10.58
N TYR A 50 -1.45 15.26 -11.23
CA TYR A 50 -1.68 15.30 -12.67
C TYR A 50 -2.73 16.35 -13.05
N LYS A 51 -3.85 16.42 -12.34
CA LYS A 51 -4.92 17.41 -12.60
C LYS A 51 -4.41 18.85 -12.46
N GLU A 52 -3.64 19.13 -11.41
CA GLU A 52 -3.02 20.45 -11.21
C GLU A 52 -2.08 20.80 -12.38
N TRP A 53 -1.26 19.85 -12.82
CA TRP A 53 -0.39 20.04 -13.98
C TRP A 53 -1.18 20.22 -15.29
N ALA A 54 -2.20 19.40 -15.52
CA ALA A 54 -3.05 19.46 -16.72
C ALA A 54 -3.77 20.81 -16.84
N LEU A 55 -4.28 21.34 -15.73
CA LEU A 55 -4.88 22.66 -15.66
C LEU A 55 -3.88 23.76 -16.08
N GLN A 56 -2.65 23.71 -15.58
CA GLN A 56 -1.58 24.65 -15.96
C GLN A 56 -1.13 24.54 -17.43
N ARG A 57 -1.50 23.46 -18.12
CA ARG A 57 -1.21 23.22 -19.53
C ARG A 57 -2.44 23.38 -20.42
N ASN A 58 -3.56 23.88 -19.87
CA ASN A 58 -4.84 24.05 -20.56
C ASN A 58 -5.38 22.74 -21.17
N ILE A 59 -5.11 21.62 -20.51
CA ILE A 59 -5.65 20.32 -20.88
C ILE A 59 -6.98 20.14 -20.13
N ASN A 60 -8.08 20.38 -20.84
CA ASN A 60 -9.43 20.38 -20.25
C ASN A 60 -10.06 18.98 -20.18
N LYS A 61 -9.48 18.00 -20.89
CA LYS A 61 -10.00 16.64 -20.99
C LYS A 61 -9.63 15.82 -19.75
N GLU A 62 -10.61 15.16 -19.14
CA GLU A 62 -10.37 14.34 -17.95
C GLU A 62 -9.50 13.11 -18.27
N LEU A 63 -8.72 12.64 -17.30
CA LEU A 63 -7.78 11.52 -17.46
C LEU A 63 -8.42 10.29 -18.13
N HIS A 64 -9.63 9.93 -17.71
CA HIS A 64 -10.31 8.74 -18.18
C HIS A 64 -10.86 8.87 -19.61
N GLU A 65 -11.09 10.10 -20.09
CA GLU A 65 -11.60 10.39 -21.43
C GLU A 65 -10.49 10.40 -22.49
N GLN A 66 -9.24 10.59 -22.07
CA GLN A 66 -8.08 10.71 -22.97
C GLN A 66 -7.81 9.39 -23.71
N SER A 67 -7.49 9.45 -25.01
CA SER A 67 -7.01 8.28 -25.76
C SER A 67 -5.66 7.81 -25.23
N GLU A 68 -5.21 6.61 -25.60
CA GLU A 68 -3.89 6.13 -25.17
C GLU A 68 -2.76 6.99 -25.73
N GLU A 69 -2.92 7.51 -26.95
CA GLU A 69 -1.97 8.42 -27.59
C GLU A 69 -1.92 9.79 -26.89
N GLU A 70 -3.08 10.35 -26.53
CA GLU A 70 -3.17 11.58 -25.75
C GLU A 70 -2.53 11.40 -24.37
N LEU A 71 -2.81 10.28 -23.70
CA LEU A 71 -2.21 9.94 -22.42
C LEU A 71 -0.68 9.81 -22.54
N ASP A 72 -0.16 9.12 -23.55
CA ASP A 72 1.28 8.99 -23.75
C ASP A 72 1.95 10.35 -23.97
N GLN A 73 1.35 11.21 -24.80
CA GLN A 73 1.88 12.56 -25.05
C GLN A 73 1.88 13.42 -23.78
N ASN A 74 0.79 13.40 -23.03
CA ASN A 74 0.66 14.18 -21.81
C ASN A 74 1.57 13.66 -20.71
N LEU A 75 1.57 12.34 -20.46
CA LEU A 75 2.43 11.70 -19.46
C LEU A 75 3.92 11.92 -19.76
N ARG A 76 4.31 11.96 -21.03
CA ARG A 76 5.67 12.29 -21.46
C ARG A 76 6.10 13.66 -20.93
N VAL A 77 5.28 14.69 -21.14
CA VAL A 77 5.60 16.05 -20.67
C VAL A 77 5.48 16.14 -19.15
N PHE A 78 4.42 15.56 -18.58
CA PHE A 78 4.20 15.49 -17.15
C PHE A 78 5.41 14.94 -16.39
N TYR A 79 5.97 13.78 -16.78
CA TYR A 79 7.13 13.21 -16.08
C TYR A 79 8.39 14.07 -16.16
N ALA A 80 8.57 14.85 -17.24
CA ALA A 80 9.69 15.77 -17.36
C ALA A 80 9.55 16.98 -16.41
N GLU A 81 8.33 17.50 -16.32
CA GLU A 81 8.01 18.77 -15.66
C GLU A 81 7.67 18.63 -14.18
N VAL A 82 7.08 17.51 -13.76
CA VAL A 82 6.51 17.36 -12.42
C VAL A 82 7.54 17.60 -11.30
N ARG A 83 7.17 18.44 -10.32
CA ARG A 83 7.96 18.80 -9.14
C ARG A 83 7.10 18.75 -7.88
N ASN A 84 7.75 18.75 -6.72
CA ASN A 84 7.05 18.97 -5.45
C ASN A 84 6.64 20.44 -5.29
N LYS A 85 5.89 20.75 -4.23
CA LYS A 85 5.43 22.11 -3.92
C LYS A 85 6.55 23.12 -3.68
N THR A 86 7.77 22.66 -3.36
CA THR A 86 8.95 23.52 -3.18
C THR A 86 9.74 23.73 -4.48
N GLY A 87 9.26 23.16 -5.61
CA GLY A 87 9.92 23.25 -6.92
C GLY A 87 11.03 22.22 -7.14
N GLU A 88 11.32 21.36 -6.16
CA GLU A 88 12.34 20.33 -6.26
C GLU A 88 11.85 19.10 -7.04
N ASN A 89 12.79 18.34 -7.60
CA ASN A 89 12.48 17.11 -8.31
C ASN A 89 11.98 16.03 -7.34
N TYR A 90 10.91 15.34 -7.75
CA TYR A 90 10.52 14.09 -7.10
C TYR A 90 11.59 13.01 -7.25
N GLY A 91 11.74 12.18 -6.22
CA GLY A 91 12.60 10.99 -6.27
C GLY A 91 12.00 9.87 -7.12
N LYS A 92 12.82 8.86 -7.43
CA LYS A 92 12.42 7.67 -8.23
C LYS A 92 11.14 7.01 -7.71
N SER A 93 11.06 6.77 -6.40
CA SER A 93 9.92 6.09 -5.78
C SER A 93 8.62 6.87 -5.97
N THR A 94 8.66 8.20 -5.82
CA THR A 94 7.50 9.06 -6.03
C THR A 94 7.08 9.10 -7.49
N LEU A 95 8.02 9.23 -8.43
CA LEU A 95 7.71 9.22 -9.87
C LEU A 95 7.05 7.91 -10.31
N LEU A 96 7.56 6.77 -9.86
CA LEU A 96 6.94 5.46 -10.11
C LEU A 96 5.58 5.34 -9.40
N GLY A 97 5.45 5.91 -8.20
CA GLY A 97 4.20 5.99 -7.47
C GLY A 97 3.13 6.81 -8.20
N LEU A 98 3.52 7.94 -8.83
CA LEU A 98 2.62 8.74 -9.67
C LEU A 98 2.12 7.91 -10.86
N ARG A 99 3.02 7.25 -11.60
CA ARG A 99 2.65 6.36 -12.71
C ARG A 99 1.65 5.29 -12.27
N SER A 100 1.97 4.56 -11.21
CA SER A 100 1.11 3.48 -10.71
C SER A 100 -0.21 3.99 -10.13
N GLY A 101 -0.23 5.19 -9.53
CA GLY A 101 -1.46 5.83 -9.05
C GLY A 101 -2.39 6.22 -10.19
N ILE A 102 -1.86 6.82 -11.26
CA ILE A 102 -2.64 7.16 -12.45
C ILE A 102 -3.15 5.88 -13.15
N GLU A 103 -2.29 4.88 -13.34
CA GLU A 103 -2.69 3.59 -13.93
C GLU A 103 -3.82 2.94 -13.11
N ARG A 104 -3.74 2.99 -11.78
CA ARG A 104 -4.79 2.45 -10.90
C ARG A 104 -6.10 3.22 -11.07
N HIS A 105 -6.05 4.55 -11.09
CA HIS A 105 -7.25 5.37 -11.25
C HIS A 105 -8.01 5.05 -12.54
N LEU A 106 -7.29 4.83 -13.65
CA LEU A 106 -7.93 4.50 -14.94
C LEU A 106 -8.52 3.09 -15.00
N ASN A 107 -7.97 2.15 -14.23
CA ASN A 107 -8.30 0.73 -14.35
C ASN A 107 -9.29 0.20 -13.34
N TYR A 108 -9.51 0.92 -12.24
CA TYR A 108 -10.49 0.56 -11.23
C TYR A 108 -11.82 1.28 -11.48
N PRO A 109 -12.90 0.83 -10.84
CA PRO A 109 -14.18 1.51 -10.91
C PRO A 109 -14.04 3.02 -10.61
N PRO A 110 -14.76 3.87 -11.36
CA PRO A 110 -15.78 3.54 -12.35
C PRO A 110 -15.24 3.34 -13.78
N HIS A 111 -13.93 3.49 -14.02
CA HIS A 111 -13.40 3.67 -15.37
C HIS A 111 -13.00 2.37 -16.08
N ASN A 112 -12.51 1.37 -15.35
CA ASN A 112 -12.29 -0.01 -15.83
C ASN A 112 -11.55 -0.15 -17.18
N ARG A 113 -10.58 0.73 -17.50
CA ARG A 113 -9.96 0.81 -18.83
C ARG A 113 -8.99 -0.33 -19.18
N GLY A 114 -8.49 -1.08 -18.19
CA GLY A 114 -7.57 -2.20 -18.42
C GLY A 114 -6.18 -1.86 -18.99
N ILE A 115 -5.75 -0.60 -18.92
CA ILE A 115 -4.50 -0.09 -19.50
C ILE A 115 -3.28 -0.48 -18.65
N LYS A 116 -2.20 -0.94 -19.28
CA LYS A 116 -0.92 -1.21 -18.62
C LYS A 116 0.19 -0.35 -19.17
N PHE A 117 0.50 0.78 -18.53
CA PHE A 117 1.48 1.75 -19.03
C PHE A 117 2.86 1.13 -19.24
N SER A 118 3.28 0.18 -18.40
CA SER A 118 4.62 -0.42 -18.51
C SER A 118 4.75 -1.50 -19.58
N LYS A 119 3.62 -2.04 -20.07
CA LYS A 119 3.60 -3.18 -21.02
C LYS A 119 2.98 -2.83 -22.37
N ASN A 120 2.16 -1.77 -22.41
CA ASN A 120 1.49 -1.34 -23.62
C ASN A 120 2.45 -0.49 -24.49
N PRO A 121 2.73 -0.89 -25.74
CA PRO A 121 3.59 -0.15 -26.66
C PRO A 121 3.13 1.29 -26.95
N ALA A 122 1.84 1.60 -26.81
CA ALA A 122 1.30 2.95 -26.99
C ALA A 122 1.96 3.97 -26.05
N PHE A 123 2.50 3.52 -24.91
CA PHE A 123 3.11 4.36 -23.88
C PHE A 123 4.64 4.44 -23.99
N MET A 124 5.22 4.10 -25.15
CA MET A 124 6.67 4.06 -25.31
C MET A 124 7.35 5.40 -24.99
N LYS A 125 6.79 6.52 -25.47
CA LYS A 125 7.48 7.83 -25.36
C LYS A 125 7.48 8.33 -23.92
N SER A 126 6.36 8.19 -23.21
CA SER A 126 6.25 8.56 -21.80
C SER A 126 7.16 7.70 -20.92
N ASN A 127 7.25 6.39 -21.16
CA ASN A 127 8.17 5.51 -20.44
C ASN A 127 9.64 5.88 -20.68
N MET A 128 10.04 6.19 -21.93
CA MET A 128 11.40 6.64 -22.23
C MET A 128 11.78 7.90 -21.45
N ILE A 129 10.88 8.89 -21.36
CA ILE A 129 11.14 10.11 -20.59
C ILE A 129 11.18 9.85 -19.09
N LEU A 130 10.29 9.02 -18.56
CA LEU A 130 10.32 8.64 -17.15
C LEU A 130 11.65 7.96 -16.79
N ASP A 131 12.12 7.03 -17.63
CA ASP A 131 13.40 6.36 -17.43
C ASP A 131 14.59 7.32 -17.56
N ALA A 132 14.58 8.22 -18.54
CA ALA A 132 15.60 9.26 -18.69
C ALA A 132 15.65 10.18 -17.47
N LYS A 133 14.48 10.60 -16.96
CA LYS A 133 14.36 11.43 -15.75
C LYS A 133 14.93 10.70 -14.54
N ILE A 134 14.59 9.43 -14.35
CA ILE A 134 15.12 8.59 -13.28
C ILE A 134 16.64 8.48 -13.40
N LYS A 135 17.19 8.19 -14.59
CA LYS A 135 18.64 8.10 -14.82
C LYS A 135 19.35 9.42 -14.49
N ASN A 136 18.80 10.56 -14.89
CA ASN A 136 19.35 11.87 -14.56
C ASN A 136 19.37 12.12 -13.04
N LEU A 137 18.30 11.77 -12.32
CA LEU A 137 18.26 11.88 -10.85
C LEU A 137 19.32 11.00 -10.17
N LYS A 138 19.64 9.84 -10.75
CA LYS A 138 20.71 8.97 -10.26
C LYS A 138 22.08 9.63 -10.42
N GLN A 139 22.34 10.21 -11.59
CA GLN A 139 23.60 10.93 -11.86
C GLN A 139 23.80 12.13 -10.93
N LEU A 140 22.72 12.83 -10.59
CA LEU A 140 22.74 13.95 -9.64
C LEU A 140 22.86 13.51 -8.16
N GLY A 141 22.97 12.21 -7.86
CA GLY A 141 23.01 11.70 -6.49
C GLY A 141 21.69 11.82 -5.72
N LYS A 142 20.60 12.26 -6.38
CA LYS A 142 19.28 12.50 -5.77
C LYS A 142 18.42 11.24 -5.63
N GLN A 143 18.98 10.06 -5.91
CA GLN A 143 18.34 8.76 -5.70
C GLN A 143 18.75 8.06 -4.40
N ASN A 144 19.76 8.55 -3.69
CA ASN A 144 20.27 7.83 -2.54
C ASN A 144 19.24 7.83 -1.41
N THR A 145 18.65 6.66 -1.17
CA THR A 145 17.88 6.38 0.04
C THR A 145 18.81 6.58 1.23
N LYS A 146 18.57 7.63 2.03
CA LYS A 146 19.24 7.79 3.32
C LYS A 146 18.75 6.67 4.24
N HIS A 147 19.52 5.59 4.32
CA HIS A 147 19.25 4.53 5.28
C HIS A 147 19.47 5.07 6.69
N LYS A 148 18.60 4.65 7.62
CA LYS A 148 18.82 4.92 9.04
C LYS A 148 20.10 4.19 9.45
N PRO A 149 20.95 4.79 10.32
CA PRO A 149 22.13 4.10 10.82
C PRO A 149 21.69 2.82 11.56
N ALA A 150 22.52 1.78 11.48
CA ALA A 150 22.32 0.57 12.27
C ALA A 150 22.42 0.90 13.77
N ILE A 151 21.63 0.22 14.59
CA ILE A 151 21.80 0.31 16.04
C ILE A 151 23.12 -0.39 16.38
N THR A 152 24.04 0.33 17.00
CA THR A 152 25.37 -0.19 17.31
C THR A 152 25.31 -1.20 18.46
N THR A 153 26.27 -2.13 18.54
CA THR A 153 26.36 -3.07 19.67
C THR A 153 26.42 -2.36 21.04
N PRO A 154 27.20 -1.28 21.22
CA PRO A 154 27.16 -0.50 22.45
C PRO A 154 25.78 0.08 22.77
N ASP A 155 25.04 0.56 21.77
CA ASP A 155 23.69 1.09 22.00
C ASP A 155 22.68 0.00 22.33
N LEU A 156 22.81 -1.19 21.74
CA LEU A 156 22.03 -2.37 22.14
C LEU A 156 22.29 -2.77 23.60
N GLN A 157 23.55 -2.71 24.04
CA GLN A 157 23.91 -2.96 25.44
C GLN A 157 23.30 -1.94 26.40
N LYS A 158 23.36 -0.64 26.05
CA LYS A 158 22.69 0.42 26.82
C LYS A 158 21.18 0.18 26.90
N LEU A 159 20.56 -0.15 25.77
CA LEU A 159 19.12 -0.40 25.72
C LEU A 159 18.73 -1.59 26.61
N ARG A 160 19.50 -2.67 26.61
CA ARG A 160 19.25 -3.89 27.42
C ARG A 160 19.06 -3.61 28.91
N VAL A 161 19.81 -2.65 29.46
CA VAL A 161 19.76 -2.29 30.89
C VAL A 161 18.90 -1.05 31.16
N HIS A 162 18.35 -0.42 30.13
CA HIS A 162 17.60 0.82 30.26
C HIS A 162 16.16 0.57 30.77
N PRO A 163 15.65 1.37 31.71
CA PRO A 163 14.30 1.20 32.27
C PRO A 163 13.17 1.19 31.22
N VAL A 164 13.39 1.82 30.07
CA VAL A 164 12.39 1.95 28.98
C VAL A 164 11.94 0.62 28.39
N ILE A 165 12.78 -0.42 28.43
CA ILE A 165 12.45 -1.78 28.00
C ILE A 165 12.53 -2.79 29.16
N SER A 166 12.38 -2.31 30.40
CA SER A 166 12.44 -3.18 31.57
C SER A 166 11.22 -4.10 31.65
N ALA A 167 11.45 -5.40 31.87
CA ALA A 167 10.38 -6.36 32.14
C ALA A 167 9.67 -6.13 33.49
N SER A 168 10.19 -5.25 34.35
CA SER A 168 9.61 -4.94 35.66
C SER A 168 8.38 -4.03 35.62
N THR A 169 8.04 -3.46 34.45
CA THR A 169 6.83 -2.66 34.27
C THR A 169 6.03 -3.18 33.07
N PRO A 170 4.68 -3.14 33.10
CA PRO A 170 3.87 -3.59 31.97
C PRO A 170 4.24 -2.91 30.65
N LEU A 171 4.47 -1.59 30.69
CA LEU A 171 4.86 -0.81 29.51
C LEU A 171 6.28 -1.13 29.03
N GLY A 172 7.23 -1.33 29.95
CA GLY A 172 8.59 -1.71 29.61
C GLY A 172 8.67 -3.10 29.00
N LEU A 173 7.91 -4.07 29.52
CA LEU A 173 7.78 -5.41 28.96
C LEU A 173 7.21 -5.36 27.54
N LEU A 174 6.14 -4.59 27.32
CA LEU A 174 5.55 -4.42 25.99
C LEU A 174 6.57 -3.85 24.98
N ARG A 175 7.34 -2.83 25.38
CA ARG A 175 8.39 -2.24 24.54
C ARG A 175 9.53 -3.22 24.27
N ASN A 176 9.90 -4.03 25.25
CA ASN A 176 10.93 -5.06 25.14
C ASN A 176 10.56 -6.11 24.09
N VAL A 177 9.36 -6.69 24.22
CA VAL A 177 8.82 -7.67 23.27
C VAL A 177 8.74 -7.05 21.88
N TRP A 178 8.15 -5.86 21.75
CA TRP A 178 8.05 -5.15 20.47
C TRP A 178 9.42 -4.92 19.81
N PHE A 179 10.42 -4.50 20.58
CA PHE A 179 11.77 -4.25 20.09
C PHE A 179 12.43 -5.52 19.56
N HIS A 180 12.43 -6.61 20.34
CA HIS A 180 13.05 -7.88 19.93
C HIS A 180 12.31 -8.52 18.75
N THR A 181 10.97 -8.48 18.74
CA THR A 181 10.20 -8.97 17.59
C THR A 181 10.55 -8.20 16.31
N THR A 182 10.71 -6.88 16.41
CA THR A 182 11.11 -6.04 15.26
C THR A 182 12.55 -6.30 14.82
N LEU A 183 13.47 -6.45 15.77
CA LEU A 183 14.90 -6.60 15.51
C LEU A 183 15.22 -7.94 14.82
N TYR A 184 14.65 -9.04 15.30
CA TYR A 184 15.01 -10.38 14.82
C TYR A 184 14.21 -10.84 13.61
N TRP A 185 12.91 -10.54 13.54
CA TRP A 185 12.06 -10.99 12.42
C TRP A 185 11.81 -9.92 11.37
N CYS A 186 12.35 -8.71 11.54
CA CYS A 186 12.28 -7.62 10.57
C CYS A 186 10.86 -7.31 10.04
N ARG A 187 9.81 -7.66 10.80
CA ARG A 187 8.41 -7.48 10.38
C ARG A 187 8.12 -6.00 10.18
N ARG A 188 7.97 -5.61 8.90
CA ARG A 188 7.72 -4.23 8.49
C ARG A 188 6.22 -3.95 8.45
N GLY A 189 5.87 -2.72 8.82
CA GLY A 189 4.52 -2.21 8.63
C GLY A 189 3.60 -2.43 9.83
N ARG A 190 2.57 -1.58 9.90
CA ARG A 190 1.63 -1.51 11.03
C ARG A 190 0.81 -2.79 11.18
N GLU A 191 0.42 -3.41 10.07
CA GLU A 191 -0.42 -4.62 10.05
C GLU A 191 0.38 -5.87 10.45
N GLY A 192 1.62 -6.00 9.96
CA GLY A 192 2.46 -7.16 10.23
C GLY A 192 2.89 -7.34 11.69
N GLN A 193 2.84 -6.27 12.49
CA GLN A 193 3.15 -6.31 13.93
C GLN A 193 1.90 -6.32 14.82
N ARG A 194 0.84 -5.58 14.47
CA ARG A 194 -0.37 -5.48 15.32
C ARG A 194 -1.17 -6.78 15.39
N ASN A 195 -1.06 -7.61 14.36
CA ASN A 195 -1.82 -8.85 14.27
C ASN A 195 -1.06 -10.05 14.85
N LEU A 196 0.15 -9.83 15.42
CA LEU A 196 0.90 -10.89 16.07
C LEU A 196 0.20 -11.30 17.37
N THR A 197 -0.02 -12.59 17.50
CA THR A 197 -0.59 -13.27 18.66
C THR A 197 0.45 -14.21 19.26
N PRO A 198 0.23 -14.75 20.47
CA PRO A 198 1.09 -15.79 21.01
C PRO A 198 1.23 -17.01 20.07
N SER A 199 0.19 -17.36 19.32
CA SER A 199 0.22 -18.44 18.32
C SER A 199 1.01 -18.11 17.06
N SER A 200 1.47 -16.87 16.90
CA SER A 200 2.39 -16.48 15.83
C SER A 200 3.82 -16.98 16.07
N PHE A 201 4.10 -17.51 17.28
CA PHE A 201 5.42 -17.96 17.70
C PHE A 201 5.39 -19.42 18.14
N THR A 202 6.46 -20.15 17.84
CA THR A 202 6.76 -21.47 18.38
C THR A 202 8.11 -21.44 19.07
N PHE A 203 8.22 -22.18 20.16
CA PHE A 203 9.45 -22.30 20.94
C PHE A 203 10.02 -23.70 20.72
N ALA A 204 11.29 -23.75 20.36
CA ALA A 204 12.02 -24.99 20.05
C ALA A 204 13.40 -24.97 20.71
N VAL A 205 14.10 -26.09 20.59
CA VAL A 205 15.44 -26.30 21.16
C VAL A 205 16.37 -26.70 20.04
N ASP A 206 17.54 -26.06 19.96
CA ASP A 206 18.55 -26.37 18.95
C ASP A 206 19.40 -27.60 19.34
N GLU A 207 20.29 -28.03 18.44
CA GLU A 207 21.20 -29.16 18.65
C GLU A 207 22.14 -28.98 19.86
N ASN A 208 22.34 -27.73 20.31
CA ASN A 208 23.16 -27.37 21.47
C ASN A 208 22.33 -27.19 22.74
N SER A 209 21.08 -27.68 22.77
CA SER A 209 20.14 -27.56 23.89
C SER A 209 19.76 -26.11 24.24
N ARG A 210 19.84 -25.17 23.29
CA ARG A 210 19.43 -23.77 23.51
C ARG A 210 18.01 -23.54 23.05
N GLN A 211 17.22 -22.93 23.91
CA GLN A 211 15.86 -22.52 23.57
C GLN A 211 15.89 -21.33 22.61
N TYR A 212 15.06 -21.41 21.57
CA TYR A 212 14.84 -20.31 20.63
C TYR A 212 13.36 -20.20 20.27
N ALA A 213 12.97 -19.01 19.81
CA ALA A 213 11.65 -18.76 19.25
C ALA A 213 11.77 -18.70 17.72
N THR A 214 10.76 -19.22 17.02
CA THR A 214 10.57 -19.05 15.57
C THR A 214 9.12 -18.65 15.29
N MET A 215 8.83 -18.20 14.08
CA MET A 215 7.45 -17.86 13.68
C MET A 215 6.74 -19.09 13.10
N THR A 216 5.43 -19.17 13.33
CA THR A 216 4.57 -20.23 12.77
C THR A 216 4.20 -19.99 11.30
N HIS A 217 4.24 -18.73 10.86
CA HIS A 217 3.89 -18.30 9.50
C HIS A 217 4.80 -17.12 9.09
N ASP A 218 5.23 -17.06 7.81
CA ASP A 218 5.99 -15.93 7.25
C ASP A 218 5.13 -14.68 6.95
#